data_AF-A0A6J7C206-F1
#
_entry.id   AF-A0A6J7C206-F1
#
_cell.length_a   1.000
_cell.length_b   1.000
_cell.length_c   1.000
_cell.angle_alpha   90.00
_cell.angle_beta   90.00
_cell.angle_gamma   90.00
#
_symmetry.space_group_name_H-M   'P 1'
#
loop_
_entity.id
_entity.type
_entity.pdbx_description
1 polymer ?
#
loop_
_entity_poly.entity_id
_entity_poly.type
_entity_poly.pdbx_seq_one_letter_code
_entity_poly.pdbx_strand_id
1 'polypeptide(L)'
;MDSVRGLSTFLTYLASHPSPDQALAACLRGPLASFDTEFGSIHLPDDERTLVMVGMCGMSAAEADRYRTIPLGVDIPLSRSYLNVELIQAQPTDLALEFPTLVALDSEILDGLEVRGHGGTLFIVPIIRGGYPVGTLGFKCRGVVTLSPWQVQVLLALGAALALWLADPESKIDMPRMTRWDSADEAWSLTPRQSSILLLAAAGKSGPAIAGALGFSLSTIKQEMHRITRGLRVESRDQAIAKADKLGLLTGSHERPSQVRAARNALREHTTFAPADEYSVS
;
A
#
# COMPACT_ATOMS: atom_id res chain seq x y z
N MET A 1 -15.37 19.64 11.41
CA MET A 1 -14.43 20.66 11.96
C MET A 1 -13.37 20.04 12.86
N ASP A 2 -13.62 18.89 13.49
CA ASP A 2 -12.67 18.29 14.45
C ASP A 2 -11.41 17.67 13.82
N SER A 3 -11.49 17.13 12.61
CA SER A 3 -10.33 16.48 11.96
C SER A 3 -9.19 17.44 11.60
N VAL A 4 -9.47 18.72 11.29
CA VAL A 4 -8.42 19.73 11.05
C VAL A 4 -7.66 20.04 12.34
N ARG A 5 -8.38 20.25 13.45
CA ARG A 5 -7.78 20.48 14.77
C ARG A 5 -7.01 19.25 15.25
N GLY A 6 -7.54 18.06 14.98
CA GLY A 6 -6.84 16.80 15.22
C GLY A 6 -5.52 16.73 14.45
N LEU A 7 -5.54 17.07 13.15
CA LEU A 7 -4.35 17.08 12.30
C LEU A 7 -3.30 18.10 12.74
N SER A 8 -3.69 19.34 13.07
CA SER A 8 -2.72 20.34 13.53
C SER A 8 -2.05 19.94 14.85
N THR A 9 -2.83 19.38 15.78
CA THR A 9 -2.31 18.89 17.06
C THR A 9 -1.39 17.70 16.84
N PHE A 10 -1.77 16.79 15.95
CA PHE A 10 -0.97 15.63 15.60
C PHE A 10 0.37 16.01 14.96
N LEU A 11 0.40 16.99 14.04
CA LEU A 11 1.64 17.51 13.46
C LEU A 11 2.59 18.06 14.54
N THR A 12 2.05 18.78 15.52
CA THR A 12 2.84 19.29 16.65
C THR A 12 3.39 18.15 17.50
N TYR A 13 2.60 17.08 17.70
CA TYR A 13 3.03 15.90 18.42
C TYR A 13 4.13 15.12 17.68
N LEU A 14 4.05 14.97 16.36
CA LEU A 14 5.09 14.30 15.56
C LEU A 14 6.46 14.99 15.69
N ALA A 15 6.49 16.31 15.87
CA ALA A 15 7.73 17.06 16.09
C ALA A 15 8.43 16.75 17.43
N SER A 16 7.79 15.99 18.32
CA SER A 16 8.41 15.46 19.56
C SER A 16 9.12 14.12 19.37
N HIS A 17 9.21 13.62 18.13
CA HIS A 17 9.83 12.34 17.76
C HIS A 17 9.26 11.14 18.55
N PRO A 18 7.92 10.95 18.57
CA PRO A 18 7.33 9.78 19.21
C PRO A 18 7.80 8.49 18.54
N SER A 19 7.69 7.34 19.22
CA SER A 19 7.84 6.04 18.56
C SER A 19 6.70 5.81 17.54
N PRO A 20 6.85 4.87 16.57
CA PRO A 20 5.76 4.54 15.65
C PRO A 20 4.44 4.16 16.31
N ASP A 21 4.47 3.37 17.38
CA ASP A 21 3.27 3.00 18.14
C ASP A 21 2.61 4.23 18.77
N GLN A 22 3.42 5.13 19.33
CA GLN A 22 2.95 6.38 19.94
C GLN A 22 2.35 7.33 18.89
N ALA A 23 3.02 7.49 17.74
CA ALA A 23 2.53 8.25 16.61
C ALA A 23 1.19 7.72 16.12
N LEU A 24 1.08 6.40 15.93
CA LEU A 24 -0.13 5.76 15.49
C LEU A 24 -1.27 5.88 16.52
N ALA A 25 -0.98 5.69 17.80
CA ALA A 25 -1.98 5.85 18.86
C ALA A 25 -2.51 7.30 18.93
N ALA A 26 -1.64 8.31 18.76
CA ALA A 26 -2.05 9.71 18.67
C ALA A 26 -2.84 10.00 17.38
N CYS A 27 -2.47 9.38 16.26
CA CYS A 27 -3.16 9.47 14.99
C CYS A 27 -4.62 8.97 15.10
N LEU A 28 -4.81 7.79 15.72
CA LEU A 28 -6.13 7.18 15.93
C LEU A 28 -7.02 8.04 16.84
N ARG A 29 -6.45 8.65 17.90
CA ARG A 29 -7.18 9.53 18.83
C ARG A 29 -7.36 10.97 18.36
N GLY A 30 -6.66 11.39 17.32
CA GLY A 30 -6.69 12.76 16.82
C GLY A 30 -7.33 12.84 15.44
N PRO A 31 -6.52 12.94 14.36
CA PRO A 31 -7.02 13.06 12.98
C PRO A 31 -8.06 12.00 12.58
N LEU A 32 -7.92 10.77 13.10
CA LEU A 32 -8.80 9.65 12.77
C LEU A 32 -9.92 9.42 13.80
N ALA A 33 -10.03 10.22 14.86
CA ALA A 33 -11.02 9.98 15.93
C ALA A 33 -12.46 9.93 15.40
N SER A 34 -12.78 10.73 14.37
CA SER A 34 -14.11 10.75 13.75
C SER A 34 -14.46 9.51 12.95
N PHE A 35 -13.50 8.60 12.74
CA PHE A 35 -13.69 7.37 11.96
C PHE A 35 -14.04 6.16 12.83
N ASP A 36 -14.15 6.31 14.16
CA ASP A 36 -14.38 5.22 15.12
C ASP A 36 -13.44 4.02 14.87
N THR A 37 -12.14 4.32 14.86
CA THR A 37 -11.09 3.36 14.52
C THR A 37 -10.89 2.34 15.64
N GLU A 38 -10.82 1.06 15.28
CA GLU A 38 -10.59 -0.05 16.20
C GLU A 38 -9.10 -0.34 16.39
N PHE A 39 -8.35 -0.37 15.28
CA PHE A 39 -6.92 -0.59 15.28
C PHE A 39 -6.27 0.08 14.07
N GLY A 40 -4.94 0.17 14.09
CA GLY A 40 -4.15 0.57 12.94
C GLY A 40 -2.75 -0.04 12.93
N SER A 41 -2.06 0.15 11.82
CA SER A 41 -0.67 -0.24 11.62
C SER A 41 0.04 0.72 10.68
N ILE A 42 1.35 0.85 10.85
CA ILE A 42 2.26 1.51 9.90
C ILE A 42 3.18 0.44 9.35
N HIS A 43 3.24 0.36 8.02
CA HIS A 43 4.11 -0.56 7.30
C HIS A 43 5.07 0.22 6.42
N LEU A 44 6.35 -0.10 6.50
CA LEU A 44 7.42 0.49 5.70
C LEU A 44 8.05 -0.60 4.84
N PRO A 45 8.64 -0.29 3.68
CA PRO A 45 9.50 -1.27 3.03
C PRO A 45 10.63 -1.68 3.98
N ASP A 46 11.05 -2.94 3.92
CA ASP A 46 12.29 -3.44 4.53
C ASP A 46 13.34 -3.65 3.43
N ASP A 47 12.88 -4.21 2.30
CA ASP A 47 13.63 -4.36 1.06
C ASP A 47 12.74 -4.09 -0.17
N GLU A 48 13.23 -4.38 -1.37
CA GLU A 48 12.45 -4.24 -2.60
C GLU A 48 11.26 -5.21 -2.71
N ARG A 49 11.12 -6.15 -1.78
CA ARG A 49 10.20 -7.29 -1.87
C ARG A 49 9.20 -7.35 -0.74
N THR A 50 9.39 -6.62 0.35
CA THR A 50 8.60 -6.77 1.56
C THR A 50 8.28 -5.43 2.21
N LEU A 51 7.08 -5.36 2.81
CA LEU A 51 6.71 -4.35 3.78
C LEU A 51 6.79 -4.98 5.18
N VAL A 52 7.34 -4.26 6.13
CA VAL A 52 7.40 -4.65 7.54
C VAL A 52 6.60 -3.68 8.39
N MET A 53 5.85 -4.23 9.33
CA MET A 53 5.11 -3.45 10.32
C MET A 53 6.10 -2.83 11.31
N VAL A 54 6.11 -1.50 11.38
CA VAL A 54 6.97 -0.75 12.30
C VAL A 54 6.21 -0.08 13.43
N GLY A 55 4.88 0.02 13.31
CA GLY A 55 4.02 0.54 14.35
C GLY A 55 2.65 -0.14 14.35
N MET A 56 2.10 -0.37 15.53
CA MET A 56 0.77 -0.96 15.75
C MET A 56 0.04 -0.30 16.91
N CYS A 57 -1.29 -0.29 16.83
CA CYS A 57 -2.14 0.13 17.94
C CYS A 57 -3.49 -0.57 17.84
N GLY A 58 -3.98 -1.12 18.96
CA GLY A 58 -5.29 -1.80 19.02
C GLY A 58 -5.27 -3.27 18.55
N MET A 59 -4.11 -3.83 18.20
CA MET A 59 -3.92 -5.25 17.89
C MET A 59 -3.26 -5.98 19.07
N SER A 60 -3.56 -7.27 19.22
CA SER A 60 -2.77 -8.18 20.05
C SER A 60 -1.45 -8.55 19.35
N ALA A 61 -0.47 -9.03 20.12
CA ALA A 61 0.82 -9.45 19.56
C ALA A 61 0.67 -10.59 18.52
N ALA A 62 -0.22 -11.56 18.78
CA ALA A 62 -0.48 -12.66 17.86
C ALA A 62 -1.08 -12.18 16.53
N GLU A 63 -1.97 -11.18 16.57
CA GLU A 63 -2.53 -10.57 15.36
C GLU A 63 -1.47 -9.77 14.60
N ALA A 64 -0.66 -8.99 15.32
CA ALA A 64 0.40 -8.20 14.71
C ALA A 64 1.45 -9.07 14.02
N ASP A 65 1.80 -10.23 14.60
CA ASP A 65 2.76 -11.17 14.01
C ASP A 65 2.31 -11.69 12.64
N ARG A 66 1.00 -11.88 12.42
CA ARG A 66 0.46 -12.31 11.12
C ARG A 66 0.67 -11.29 10.01
N TYR A 67 0.74 -10.00 10.35
CA TYR A 67 0.93 -8.90 9.39
C TYR A 67 2.29 -8.22 9.55
N ARG A 68 3.21 -8.84 10.31
CA ARG A 68 4.52 -8.26 10.61
C ARG A 68 5.33 -8.07 9.35
N THR A 69 5.24 -9.01 8.41
CA THR A 69 5.96 -8.97 7.13
C THR A 69 5.03 -9.34 5.99
N ILE A 70 4.93 -8.47 4.99
CA ILE A 70 4.03 -8.59 3.85
C ILE A 70 4.83 -8.59 2.56
N PRO A 71 4.79 -9.66 1.75
CA PRO A 71 5.43 -9.67 0.44
C PRO A 71 4.74 -8.69 -0.53
N LEU A 72 5.50 -7.82 -1.17
CA LEU A 72 5.02 -6.90 -2.20
C LEU A 72 4.53 -7.62 -3.47
N GLY A 73 5.02 -8.84 -3.73
CA GLY A 73 4.59 -9.64 -4.88
C GLY A 73 3.18 -10.24 -4.75
N VAL A 74 2.58 -10.14 -3.57
CA VAL A 74 1.24 -10.63 -3.26
C VAL A 74 0.24 -9.49 -3.46
N ASP A 75 -0.89 -9.73 -4.13
CA ASP A 75 -1.93 -8.71 -4.33
C ASP A 75 -2.91 -8.70 -3.15
N ILE A 76 -2.62 -7.86 -2.15
CA ILE A 76 -3.44 -7.60 -0.97
C ILE A 76 -3.55 -6.09 -0.74
N PRO A 77 -4.45 -5.59 0.13
CA PRO A 77 -4.64 -4.14 0.30
C PRO A 77 -3.34 -3.36 0.60
N LEU A 78 -2.49 -3.87 1.49
CA LEU A 78 -1.24 -3.18 1.87
C LEU A 78 -0.27 -3.02 0.69
N SER A 79 0.06 -4.12 0.00
CA SER A 79 0.97 -4.11 -1.15
C SER A 79 0.38 -3.34 -2.33
N ARG A 80 -0.92 -3.47 -2.60
CA ARG A 80 -1.60 -2.74 -3.67
C ARG A 80 -1.58 -1.23 -3.42
N SER A 81 -1.86 -0.79 -2.19
CA SER A 81 -1.80 0.64 -1.83
C SER A 81 -0.39 1.21 -2.00
N TYR A 82 0.62 0.47 -1.53
CA TYR A 82 2.03 0.85 -1.65
C TYR A 82 2.46 0.93 -3.12
N LEU A 83 2.28 -0.14 -3.90
CA LEU A 83 2.77 -0.23 -5.28
C LEU A 83 2.04 0.72 -6.23
N ASN A 84 0.74 0.92 -6.05
CA ASN A 84 -0.08 1.72 -6.96
C ASN A 84 -0.30 3.16 -6.46
N VAL A 85 0.16 3.49 -5.25
CA VAL A 85 -0.02 4.80 -4.62
C VAL A 85 -1.51 5.16 -4.56
N GLU A 86 -2.29 4.22 -4.04
CA GLU A 86 -3.76 4.29 -4.03
C GLU A 86 -4.29 4.23 -2.60
N LEU A 87 -5.20 5.15 -2.26
CA LEU A 87 -6.02 5.02 -1.07
C LEU A 87 -7.01 3.87 -1.30
N ILE A 88 -6.87 2.80 -0.54
CA ILE A 88 -7.76 1.65 -0.62
C ILE A 88 -8.79 1.76 0.50
N GLN A 89 -10.05 1.59 0.12
CA GLN A 89 -11.18 1.40 1.03
C GLN A 89 -11.76 0.02 0.72
N ALA A 90 -11.75 -0.89 1.68
CA ALA A 90 -12.28 -2.23 1.52
C ALA A 90 -13.19 -2.60 2.70
N GLN A 91 -14.23 -3.38 2.44
CA GLN A 91 -15.01 -4.02 3.50
C GLN A 91 -14.39 -5.38 3.80
N PRO A 92 -14.20 -5.76 5.08
CA PRO A 92 -13.62 -7.07 5.43
C PRO A 92 -14.31 -8.24 4.73
N THR A 93 -15.63 -8.18 4.57
CA THR A 93 -16.45 -9.20 3.89
C THR A 93 -16.14 -9.37 2.40
N ASP A 94 -15.65 -8.32 1.75
CA ASP A 94 -15.37 -8.32 0.31
C ASP A 94 -13.90 -8.64 0.01
N LEU A 95 -13.04 -8.67 1.04
CA LEU A 95 -11.60 -8.88 0.87
C LEU A 95 -11.28 -10.20 0.16
N ALA A 96 -12.00 -11.27 0.49
CA ALA A 96 -11.78 -12.56 -0.15
C ALA A 96 -12.06 -12.54 -1.65
N LEU A 97 -13.06 -11.75 -2.07
CA LEU A 97 -13.46 -11.60 -3.47
C LEU A 97 -12.49 -10.68 -4.23
N GLU A 98 -12.12 -9.54 -3.62
CA GLU A 98 -11.27 -8.53 -4.25
C GLU A 98 -9.78 -8.88 -4.22
N PHE A 99 -9.36 -9.67 -3.22
CA PHE A 99 -7.99 -10.11 -2.99
C PHE A 99 -7.94 -11.63 -2.77
N PRO A 100 -8.16 -12.45 -3.81
CA PRO A 100 -8.17 -13.92 -3.69
C PRO A 100 -6.83 -14.48 -3.16
N THR A 101 -5.73 -13.77 -3.39
CA THR A 101 -4.42 -14.16 -2.87
C THR A 101 -4.34 -14.03 -1.34
N LEU A 102 -5.12 -13.15 -0.72
CA LEU A 102 -5.24 -13.06 0.75
C LEU A 102 -5.77 -14.38 1.32
N VAL A 103 -6.85 -14.89 0.72
CA VAL A 103 -7.49 -16.16 1.11
C VAL A 103 -6.55 -17.35 0.95
N ALA A 104 -5.76 -17.34 -0.13
CA ALA A 104 -4.83 -18.42 -0.43
C ALA A 104 -3.58 -18.42 0.47
N LEU A 105 -3.28 -17.31 1.14
CA LEU A 105 -2.11 -17.17 2.00
C LEU A 105 -2.42 -17.53 3.45
N ASP A 106 -3.59 -17.17 3.96
CA ASP A 106 -3.92 -17.41 5.36
C ASP A 106 -5.43 -17.27 5.62
N SER A 107 -6.12 -18.39 5.81
CA SER A 107 -7.54 -18.40 6.20
C SER A 107 -7.74 -17.88 7.63
N GLU A 108 -6.78 -18.05 8.53
CA GLU A 108 -6.88 -17.56 9.91
C GLU A 108 -6.78 -16.03 9.99
N ILE A 109 -6.16 -15.38 9.00
CA ILE A 109 -6.14 -13.93 8.84
C ILE A 109 -7.53 -13.39 8.53
N LEU A 110 -8.24 -14.02 7.59
CA LEU A 110 -9.63 -13.70 7.30
C LEU A 110 -10.49 -13.97 8.52
N ASP A 111 -10.32 -15.12 9.15
CA ASP A 111 -11.04 -15.47 10.38
C ASP A 111 -10.74 -14.46 11.51
N GLY A 112 -9.51 -13.97 11.66
CA GLY A 112 -9.16 -12.95 12.65
C GLY A 112 -9.80 -11.59 12.37
N LEU A 113 -9.86 -11.19 11.09
CA LEU A 113 -10.59 -9.99 10.66
C LEU A 113 -12.10 -10.16 10.85
N GLU A 114 -12.64 -11.36 10.63
CA GLU A 114 -14.03 -11.74 10.87
C GLU A 114 -14.39 -11.79 12.36
N VAL A 115 -13.49 -12.31 13.22
CA VAL A 115 -13.66 -12.44 14.67
C VAL A 115 -13.72 -11.08 15.37
N ARG A 116 -13.03 -10.06 14.84
CA ARG A 116 -13.19 -8.66 15.26
C ARG A 116 -14.46 -7.99 14.70
N GLY A 117 -15.34 -8.78 14.10
CA GLY A 117 -16.65 -8.40 13.58
C GLY A 117 -16.67 -8.44 12.06
N HIS A 118 -17.70 -9.12 11.51
CA HIS A 118 -18.05 -9.18 10.08
C HIS A 118 -18.43 -7.81 9.45
N GLY A 119 -18.12 -6.69 10.10
CA GLY A 119 -18.52 -5.35 9.69
C GLY A 119 -17.39 -4.35 9.88
N GLY A 120 -17.53 -3.22 9.21
CA GLY A 120 -16.57 -2.13 9.30
C GLY A 120 -16.01 -1.72 7.95
N THR A 121 -14.94 -0.93 7.99
CA THR A 121 -14.23 -0.51 6.79
C THR A 121 -12.74 -0.49 7.07
N LEU A 122 -11.97 -1.18 6.24
CA LEU A 122 -10.51 -1.14 6.22
C LEU A 122 -10.07 -0.03 5.27
N PHE A 123 -9.19 0.84 5.76
CA PHE A 123 -8.53 1.85 4.96
C PHE A 123 -7.04 1.59 4.92
N ILE A 124 -6.46 1.62 3.72
CA ILE A 124 -5.01 1.65 3.53
C ILE A 124 -4.64 2.95 2.82
N VAL A 125 -3.94 3.82 3.54
CA VAL A 125 -3.50 5.13 3.08
C VAL A 125 -2.03 5.04 2.69
N PRO A 126 -1.64 5.42 1.46
CA PRO A 126 -0.24 5.46 1.08
C PRO A 126 0.47 6.60 1.82
N ILE A 127 1.65 6.32 2.36
CA ILE A 127 2.56 7.32 2.93
C ILE A 127 3.48 7.74 1.79
N ILE A 128 3.38 9.00 1.35
CA ILE A 128 4.00 9.48 0.11
C ILE A 128 4.96 10.62 0.41
N ARG A 129 6.21 10.49 -0.07
CA ARG A 129 7.23 11.54 -0.03
C ARG A 129 7.68 11.88 -1.45
N GLY A 130 7.53 13.13 -1.86
CA GLY A 130 7.97 13.58 -3.20
C GLY A 130 7.30 12.84 -4.38
N GLY A 131 6.11 12.27 -4.16
CA GLY A 131 5.40 11.44 -5.14
C GLY A 131 5.77 9.95 -5.13
N TYR A 132 6.69 9.53 -4.25
CA TYR A 132 7.08 8.14 -4.06
C TYR A 132 6.43 7.53 -2.82
N PRO A 133 5.89 6.31 -2.89
CA PRO A 133 5.44 5.61 -1.70
C PRO A 133 6.64 5.24 -0.83
N VAL A 134 6.58 5.59 0.44
CA VAL A 134 7.59 5.24 1.46
C VAL A 134 7.02 4.34 2.55
N GLY A 135 5.73 4.00 2.44
CA GLY A 135 5.05 3.10 3.35
C GLY A 135 3.53 3.18 3.19
N THR A 136 2.81 2.57 4.13
CA THR A 136 1.36 2.62 4.22
C THR A 136 0.92 2.77 5.67
N LEU A 137 -0.20 3.46 5.87
CA LEU A 137 -0.96 3.51 7.11
C LEU A 137 -2.23 2.68 6.88
N GLY A 138 -2.35 1.56 7.58
CA GLY A 138 -3.57 0.76 7.62
C GLY A 138 -4.40 1.07 8.87
N PHE A 139 -5.72 1.13 8.77
CA PHE A 139 -6.60 1.16 9.93
C PHE A 139 -7.99 0.61 9.63
N LYS A 140 -8.64 0.04 10.64
CA LYS A 140 -10.01 -0.46 10.56
C LYS A 140 -10.95 0.44 11.35
N CYS A 141 -12.06 0.80 10.75
CA CYS A 141 -13.23 1.41 11.40
C CYS A 141 -14.21 0.34 11.85
N ARG A 142 -14.86 0.55 13.01
CA ARG A 142 -15.90 -0.36 13.51
C ARG A 142 -17.14 -0.38 12.61
N GLY A 143 -17.52 0.78 12.06
CA GLY A 143 -18.69 0.95 11.18
C GLY A 143 -18.32 0.97 9.70
N VAL A 144 -19.34 0.82 8.85
CA VAL A 144 -19.21 1.05 7.40
C VAL A 144 -19.08 2.55 7.15
N VAL A 145 -17.97 2.97 6.53
CA VAL A 145 -17.65 4.38 6.29
C VAL A 145 -17.69 4.68 4.80
N THR A 146 -18.50 5.66 4.41
CA THR A 146 -18.43 6.26 3.06
C THR A 146 -17.61 7.53 3.13
N LEU A 147 -16.49 7.59 2.41
CA LEU A 147 -15.62 8.76 2.41
C LEU A 147 -16.24 9.94 1.64
N SER A 148 -16.34 11.09 2.31
CA SER A 148 -16.49 12.37 1.62
C SER A 148 -15.17 12.80 0.96
N PRO A 149 -15.21 13.67 -0.08
CA PRO A 149 -13.98 14.20 -0.70
C PRO A 149 -13.05 14.89 0.31
N TRP A 150 -13.63 15.55 1.32
CA TRP A 150 -12.88 16.16 2.40
C TRP A 150 -12.13 15.12 3.24
N GLN A 151 -12.77 14.01 3.61
CA GLN A 151 -12.11 12.95 4.37
C GLN A 151 -10.98 12.29 3.57
N VAL A 152 -11.14 12.12 2.26
CA VAL A 152 -10.05 11.67 1.38
C VAL A 152 -8.84 12.60 1.51
N GLN A 153 -9.05 13.91 1.47
CA GLN A 153 -7.97 14.89 1.61
C GLN A 153 -7.29 14.82 2.98
N VAL A 154 -8.06 14.63 4.06
CA VAL A 154 -7.50 14.47 5.41
C VAL A 154 -6.62 13.22 5.49
N LEU A 155 -7.06 12.10 4.92
CA LEU A 155 -6.27 10.86 4.92
C LEU A 155 -4.98 11.03 4.10
N LEU A 156 -5.04 11.66 2.94
CA LEU A 156 -3.84 11.93 2.13
C LEU A 156 -2.87 12.91 2.83
N ALA A 157 -3.40 13.94 3.49
CA ALA A 157 -2.59 14.88 4.28
C ALA A 157 -1.92 14.19 5.46
N LEU A 158 -2.60 13.23 6.09
CA LEU A 158 -2.04 12.39 7.14
C LEU A 158 -0.91 11.49 6.63
N GLY A 159 -1.08 10.88 5.45
CA GLY A 159 0.00 10.13 4.79
C GLY A 159 1.24 10.99 4.52
N ALA A 160 1.05 12.23 4.07
CA ALA A 160 2.15 13.19 3.87
C ALA A 160 2.80 13.64 5.18
N ALA A 161 2.02 13.85 6.24
CA ALA A 161 2.52 14.20 7.57
C ALA A 161 3.40 13.09 8.15
N LEU A 162 2.96 11.83 8.05
CA LEU A 162 3.75 10.68 8.44
C LEU A 162 5.02 10.55 7.59
N ALA A 163 4.95 10.82 6.28
CA ALA A 163 6.11 10.80 5.41
C ALA A 163 7.19 11.82 5.82
N LEU A 164 6.78 13.01 6.28
CA LEU A 164 7.70 14.02 6.79
C LEU A 164 8.34 13.59 8.10
N TRP A 165 7.56 13.04 9.03
CA TRP A 165 8.06 12.57 10.32
C TRP A 165 9.01 11.37 10.16
N LEU A 166 8.70 10.41 9.29
CA LEU A 166 9.57 9.28 8.96
C LEU A 166 10.88 9.70 8.29
N ALA A 167 10.89 10.86 7.62
CA ALA A 167 12.08 11.41 6.99
C ALA A 167 13.02 12.10 7.97
N ASP A 168 12.57 12.34 9.21
CA ASP A 168 13.35 13.04 10.22
C ASP A 168 14.47 12.12 10.75
N PRO A 169 15.76 12.52 10.65
CA PRO A 169 16.87 11.77 11.24
C PRO A 169 16.70 11.52 12.75
N GLU A 170 16.00 12.40 13.47
CA GLU A 170 15.77 12.27 14.90
C GLU A 170 14.67 11.25 15.25
N SER A 171 13.86 10.82 14.26
CA SER A 171 12.86 9.77 14.46
C SER A 171 13.48 8.41 14.81
N LYS A 172 14.78 8.21 14.50
CA LYS A 172 15.55 6.96 14.72
C LYS A 172 14.89 5.71 14.10
N ILE A 173 13.98 5.91 13.16
CA ILE A 173 13.38 4.83 12.38
C ILE A 173 14.38 4.53 11.28
N ASP A 174 14.90 3.30 11.27
CA ASP A 174 15.73 2.82 10.18
C ASP A 174 14.83 2.63 8.97
N MET A 175 14.61 3.72 8.24
CA MET A 175 14.04 3.65 6.91
C MET A 175 15.10 2.96 6.07
N PRO A 176 14.85 1.75 5.52
CA PRO A 176 15.83 1.18 4.62
C PRO A 176 16.06 2.21 3.53
N ARG A 177 17.34 2.53 3.31
CA ARG A 177 17.75 3.36 2.19
C ARG A 177 17.38 2.58 0.93
N MET A 178 16.14 2.71 0.49
CA MET A 178 15.73 2.21 -0.79
C MET A 178 16.57 3.01 -1.77
N THR A 179 17.56 2.34 -2.38
CA THR A 179 18.50 2.90 -3.36
C THR A 179 17.78 3.65 -4.48
N ARG A 180 16.49 3.36 -4.69
CA ARG A 180 15.56 4.03 -5.59
C ARG A 180 15.20 5.47 -5.20
N TRP A 181 15.34 5.87 -3.93
CA TRP A 181 14.97 7.21 -3.43
C TRP A 181 16.05 8.26 -3.69
N ASP A 182 17.33 7.88 -3.66
CA ASP A 182 18.42 8.76 -4.09
C ASP A 182 18.42 8.96 -5.61
N SER A 183 17.75 8.06 -6.35
CA SER A 183 17.47 8.14 -7.78
C SER A 183 16.10 8.76 -8.09
N ALA A 184 15.58 9.68 -7.27
CA ALA A 184 14.26 10.33 -7.48
C ALA A 184 14.11 11.12 -8.80
N ASP A 185 15.12 11.09 -9.67
CA ASP A 185 15.04 11.50 -11.08
C ASP A 185 14.82 10.34 -12.08
N GLU A 186 14.93 9.07 -11.69
CA GLU A 186 15.13 7.96 -12.66
C GLU A 186 14.22 6.72 -12.63
N ALA A 187 13.33 6.46 -11.65
CA ALA A 187 12.58 5.19 -11.71
C ALA A 187 11.13 5.22 -11.18
N TRP A 188 10.22 5.85 -11.94
CA TRP A 188 8.81 5.44 -11.92
C TRP A 188 8.65 4.17 -12.76
N SER A 189 8.23 3.05 -12.16
CA SER A 189 7.98 1.80 -12.89
C SER A 189 6.50 1.66 -13.23
N LEU A 190 6.22 1.42 -14.50
CA LEU A 190 4.88 1.11 -14.99
C LEU A 190 4.37 -0.21 -14.41
N THR A 191 3.09 -0.25 -14.03
CA THR A 191 2.41 -1.54 -13.82
C THR A 191 2.32 -2.31 -15.15
N PRO A 192 2.19 -3.65 -15.16
CA PRO A 192 2.08 -4.41 -16.40
C PRO A 192 0.97 -3.92 -17.33
N ARG A 193 -0.17 -3.50 -16.75
CA ARG A 193 -1.30 -2.92 -17.50
C ARG A 193 -0.90 -1.58 -18.13
N GLN A 194 -0.23 -0.72 -17.38
CA GLN A 194 0.20 0.59 -17.87
C GLN A 194 1.26 0.45 -18.96
N SER A 195 2.19 -0.50 -18.83
CA SER A 195 3.15 -0.83 -19.89
C SER A 195 2.45 -1.27 -21.17
N SER A 196 1.47 -2.17 -21.08
CA SER A 196 0.68 -2.61 -22.25
C SER A 196 -0.08 -1.44 -22.90
N ILE A 197 -0.65 -0.54 -22.09
CA ILE A 197 -1.32 0.67 -22.57
C ILE A 197 -0.33 1.58 -23.30
N LEU A 198 0.86 1.80 -22.73
CA LEU A 198 1.91 2.65 -23.31
C LEU A 198 2.51 2.07 -24.60
N LEU A 199 2.69 0.76 -24.67
CA LEU A 199 3.14 0.04 -25.87
C LEU A 199 2.14 0.18 -27.01
N LEU A 200 0.86 -0.10 -26.76
CA LEU A 200 -0.19 0.09 -27.76
C LEU A 200 -0.35 1.57 -28.13
N ALA A 201 -0.09 2.46 -27.16
CA ALA A 201 -0.12 3.88 -27.41
C ALA A 201 1.00 4.36 -28.34
N ALA A 202 2.23 3.90 -28.11
CA ALA A 202 3.39 4.13 -28.96
C ALA A 202 3.19 3.55 -30.37
N ALA A 203 2.45 2.44 -30.49
CA ALA A 203 2.03 1.86 -31.77
C ALA A 203 0.89 2.62 -32.46
N GLY A 204 0.52 3.82 -31.98
CA GLY A 204 -0.48 4.68 -32.61
C GLY A 204 -1.95 4.28 -32.38
N LYS A 205 -2.24 3.34 -31.46
CA LYS A 205 -3.63 2.91 -31.21
C LYS A 205 -4.42 3.98 -30.46
N SER A 206 -5.63 4.27 -30.92
CA SER A 206 -6.55 5.19 -30.23
C SER A 206 -7.06 4.61 -28.91
N GLY A 207 -7.54 5.45 -27.99
CA GLY A 207 -8.11 5.00 -26.70
C GLY A 207 -9.16 3.88 -26.84
N PRO A 208 -10.14 3.99 -27.76
CA PRO A 208 -11.10 2.90 -28.02
C PRO A 208 -10.45 1.62 -28.55
N ALA A 209 -9.42 1.74 -29.41
CA ALA A 209 -8.71 0.59 -29.93
C ALA A 209 -7.88 -0.13 -28.85
N ILE A 210 -7.26 0.63 -27.93
CA ILE A 210 -6.55 0.09 -26.76
C ILE A 210 -7.55 -0.60 -25.82
N ALA A 211 -8.69 0.03 -25.57
CA ALA A 211 -9.76 -0.53 -24.74
C ALA A 211 -10.23 -1.89 -25.27
N GLY A 212 -10.50 -1.96 -26.58
CA GLY A 212 -10.86 -3.22 -27.25
C GLY A 212 -9.75 -4.26 -27.20
N ALA A 213 -8.49 -3.87 -27.42
CA ALA A 213 -7.35 -4.79 -27.42
C ALA A 213 -7.05 -5.38 -26.03
N LEU A 214 -7.34 -4.65 -24.96
CA LEU A 214 -7.05 -5.07 -23.58
C LEU A 214 -8.29 -5.57 -22.82
N GLY A 215 -9.47 -5.57 -23.43
CA GLY A 215 -10.71 -5.98 -22.77
C GLY A 215 -11.20 -5.03 -21.67
N PHE A 216 -10.84 -3.75 -21.74
CA PHE A 216 -11.23 -2.73 -20.75
C PHE A 216 -12.18 -1.69 -21.33
N SER A 217 -12.84 -0.92 -20.45
CA SER A 217 -13.64 0.23 -20.88
C SER A 217 -12.75 1.39 -21.33
N LEU A 218 -13.26 2.25 -22.23
CA LEU A 218 -12.58 3.50 -22.61
C LEU A 218 -12.29 4.41 -21.40
N SER A 219 -13.20 4.43 -20.43
CA SER A 219 -13.02 5.19 -19.19
C SER A 219 -11.81 4.70 -18.40
N THR A 220 -11.66 3.38 -18.26
CA THR A 220 -10.51 2.73 -17.61
C THR A 220 -9.21 3.10 -18.31
N ILE A 221 -9.17 3.07 -19.66
CA ILE A 221 -7.98 3.48 -20.42
C ILE A 221 -7.62 4.95 -20.20
N LYS A 222 -8.61 5.85 -20.14
CA LYS A 222 -8.36 7.28 -19.85
C LYS A 222 -7.81 7.49 -18.45
N GLN A 223 -8.38 6.82 -17.45
CA GLN A 223 -7.90 6.89 -16.07
C GLN A 223 -6.47 6.38 -15.94
N GLU A 224 -6.16 5.24 -16.57
CA GLU A 224 -4.80 4.70 -16.58
C GLU A 224 -3.82 5.61 -17.33
N MET A 225 -4.23 6.21 -18.45
CA MET A 225 -3.39 7.20 -19.15
C MET A 225 -3.10 8.43 -18.28
N HIS A 226 -4.07 8.91 -17.49
CA HIS A 226 -3.83 10.00 -16.53
C HIS A 226 -2.88 9.59 -15.41
N ARG A 227 -2.97 8.35 -14.92
CA ARG A 227 -2.03 7.80 -13.94
C ARG A 227 -0.61 7.73 -14.53
N ILE A 228 -0.50 7.32 -15.80
CA ILE A 228 0.75 7.28 -16.55
C ILE A 228 1.37 8.67 -16.71
N THR A 229 0.62 9.65 -17.23
CA THR A 229 1.16 10.99 -17.47
C THR A 229 1.58 11.66 -16.17
N ARG A 230 0.79 11.50 -15.10
CA ARG A 230 1.14 11.98 -13.75
C ARG A 230 2.40 11.29 -13.20
N GLY A 231 2.48 9.97 -13.33
CA GLY A 231 3.63 9.19 -12.87
C GLY A 231 4.93 9.55 -13.61
N LEU A 232 4.83 9.80 -14.91
CA LEU A 232 5.93 10.29 -15.73
C LEU A 232 6.17 11.81 -15.59
N ARG A 233 5.37 12.55 -14.80
CA ARG A 233 5.46 14.00 -14.64
C ARG A 233 5.43 14.74 -15.98
N VAL A 234 4.46 14.39 -16.82
CA VAL A 234 4.23 15.00 -18.14
C VAL A 234 2.74 15.32 -18.31
N GLU A 235 2.43 16.19 -19.25
CA GLU A 235 1.07 16.72 -19.42
C GLU A 235 0.29 16.01 -20.52
N SER A 236 0.99 15.38 -21.46
CA SER A 236 0.37 14.75 -22.61
C SER A 236 0.80 13.30 -22.81
N ARG A 237 -0.06 12.57 -23.51
CA ARG A 237 0.20 11.19 -23.96
C ARG A 237 1.48 11.11 -24.81
N ASP A 238 1.71 12.07 -25.69
CA ASP A 238 2.89 12.06 -26.56
C ASP A 238 4.17 12.31 -25.77
N GLN A 239 4.12 13.22 -24.78
CA GLN A 239 5.22 13.41 -23.84
C GLN A 239 5.45 12.15 -22.99
N ALA A 240 4.40 11.43 -22.61
CA ALA A 240 4.52 10.17 -21.87
C ALA A 240 5.20 9.08 -22.71
N ILE A 241 4.83 8.94 -23.99
CA ILE A 241 5.48 8.00 -24.91
C ILE A 241 6.97 8.37 -25.08
N ALA A 242 7.26 9.64 -25.38
CA ALA A 242 8.63 10.10 -25.59
C ALA A 242 9.51 9.93 -24.34
N LYS A 243 8.95 10.18 -23.15
CA LYS A 243 9.67 9.98 -21.89
C LYS A 243 9.85 8.51 -21.56
N ALA A 244 8.84 7.67 -21.79
CA ALA A 244 8.93 6.22 -21.60
C ALA A 244 9.95 5.57 -22.53
N ASP A 245 10.07 6.05 -23.77
CA ASP A 245 11.07 5.59 -24.73
C ASP A 245 12.50 5.92 -24.25
N LYS A 246 12.73 7.17 -23.85
CA LYS A 246 14.02 7.61 -23.26
C LYS A 246 14.42 6.81 -22.02
N LEU A 247 13.45 6.36 -21.25
CA LEU A 247 13.64 5.55 -20.04
C LEU A 247 13.72 4.04 -20.33
N GLY A 248 13.67 3.60 -21.58
CA GLY A 248 13.74 2.18 -21.95
C GLY A 248 12.50 1.36 -21.55
N LEU A 249 11.37 2.00 -21.24
CA LEU A 249 10.16 1.34 -20.74
C LEU A 249 9.29 0.73 -21.85
N LEU A 250 9.61 0.98 -23.12
CA LEU A 250 8.89 0.48 -24.30
C LEU A 250 9.49 -0.81 -24.89
N THR A 251 10.61 -1.29 -24.37
CA THR A 251 11.21 -2.58 -24.75
C THR A 251 10.78 -3.62 -23.73
N GLY A 252 9.76 -4.42 -24.06
CA GLY A 252 9.11 -5.31 -23.11
C GLY A 252 10.06 -6.32 -22.47
N SER A 253 10.40 -6.12 -21.19
CA SER A 253 10.87 -7.19 -20.30
C SER A 253 9.66 -7.98 -19.80
N HIS A 254 9.17 -8.85 -20.66
CA HIS A 254 8.20 -9.89 -20.30
C HIS A 254 8.97 -11.12 -19.80
N GLU A 255 9.28 -11.19 -18.51
CA GLU A 255 9.55 -12.48 -17.84
C GLU A 255 8.91 -12.51 -16.43
N ARG A 256 7.78 -13.23 -16.33
CA ARG A 256 7.21 -13.82 -15.11
C ARG A 256 7.09 -15.32 -15.41
N PRO A 257 7.80 -16.24 -14.72
CA PRO A 257 7.15 -17.07 -13.70
C PRO A 257 8.06 -17.57 -12.53
N SER A 258 9.33 -17.15 -12.43
CA SER A 258 10.25 -17.63 -11.38
C SER A 258 9.98 -17.02 -10.00
N GLN A 259 9.49 -15.79 -9.94
CA GLN A 259 9.28 -15.05 -8.68
C GLN A 259 8.09 -15.55 -7.86
N VAL A 260 7.03 -16.05 -8.49
CA VAL A 260 5.89 -16.68 -7.77
C VAL A 260 6.32 -18.03 -7.16
N ARG A 261 7.19 -18.77 -7.86
CA ARG A 261 7.74 -20.05 -7.37
C ARG A 261 8.82 -19.83 -6.30
N ALA A 262 9.63 -18.78 -6.44
CA ALA A 262 10.64 -18.37 -5.46
C ALA A 262 10.00 -17.80 -4.19
N ALA A 263 8.95 -16.96 -4.30
CA ALA A 263 8.20 -16.48 -3.14
C ALA A 263 7.49 -17.63 -2.41
N ARG A 264 6.95 -18.62 -3.15
CA ARG A 264 6.34 -19.83 -2.57
C ARG A 264 7.36 -20.74 -1.87
N ASN A 265 8.62 -20.75 -2.31
CA ASN A 265 9.69 -21.52 -1.67
C ASN A 265 10.30 -20.77 -0.47
N ALA A 266 10.50 -19.46 -0.57
CA ALA A 266 11.01 -18.62 0.51
C ALA A 266 10.05 -18.59 1.73
N LEU A 267 8.73 -18.59 1.50
CA LEU A 267 7.76 -18.74 2.59
C LEU A 267 7.79 -20.15 3.20
N ARG A 268 8.03 -21.20 2.42
CA ARG A 268 8.15 -22.57 2.96
C ARG A 268 9.39 -22.76 3.83
N GLU A 269 10.50 -22.13 3.48
CA GLU A 269 11.76 -22.24 4.23
C GLU A 269 11.72 -21.48 5.56
N HIS A 270 10.96 -20.38 5.66
CA HIS A 270 10.76 -19.62 6.90
C HIS A 270 9.62 -20.12 7.79
N THR A 271 8.81 -21.09 7.33
CA THR A 271 7.75 -21.73 8.13
C THR A 271 8.19 -23.10 8.70
N THR A 272 9.48 -23.27 9.01
CA THR A 272 9.94 -24.46 9.74
C THR A 272 9.57 -24.30 11.21
N PHE A 273 8.33 -24.64 11.54
CA PHE A 273 7.92 -24.87 12.92
C PHE A 273 8.59 -26.16 13.40
N ALA A 274 9.39 -26.07 14.46
CA ALA A 274 9.83 -27.25 15.19
C ALA A 274 8.59 -28.02 15.69
N PRO A 275 8.53 -29.35 15.57
CA PRO A 275 7.42 -30.11 16.13
C PRO A 275 7.45 -29.95 17.65
N ALA A 276 6.28 -29.65 18.22
CA ALA A 276 6.07 -29.65 19.66
C ALA A 276 6.12 -31.12 20.14
N ASP A 277 7.22 -31.48 20.80
CA ASP A 277 7.33 -32.76 21.50
C ASP A 277 6.39 -32.80 22.72
N GLU A 278 5.50 -33.78 22.66
CA GLU A 278 5.12 -34.71 23.73
C GLU A 278 4.90 -34.15 25.14
N TYR A 279 3.66 -33.76 25.43
CA TYR A 279 3.11 -33.94 26.78
C TYR A 279 2.79 -35.43 26.99
N SER A 280 3.74 -36.16 27.55
CA SER A 280 3.49 -37.48 28.13
C SER A 280 2.57 -37.35 29.35
N VAL A 281 1.47 -38.09 29.28
CA VAL A 281 0.62 -38.43 30.42
C VAL A 281 1.42 -39.32 31.37
N SER A 282 1.53 -38.90 32.62
CA SER A 282 1.72 -39.76 33.80
C SER A 282 1.24 -39.02 35.04
#